data_AF-A0A951FCT9-F1
#
_entry.id   AF-A0A951FCT9-F1
#
_cell.length_a   1.000
_cell.length_b   1.000
_cell.length_c   1.000
_cell.angle_alpha   90.00
_cell.angle_beta   90.00
_cell.angle_gamma   90.00
#
_symmetry.space_group_name_H-M   'P 1'
#
loop_
_entity.id
_entity.type
_entity.pdbx_description
1 polymer ?
#
loop_
_entity_poly.entity_id
_entity_poly.type
_entity_poly.pdbx_seq_one_letter_code
_entity_poly.pdbx_strand_id
1 'polypeptide(L)'
;MIKIYTDVAEAEQTVLRRRLFEDVSVAPPVQASLDRMFGAGTTPSQAVDRIIAEVRRDGDAALSRYSREIEGVELDAIVVSHAEIDAAYQQLEPALIDALRLAAGEIERFHRK
;
A
#
# COMPACT_ATOMS: atom_id res chain seq x y z
N MET A 1 -28.55 -5.42 -12.60
CA MET A 1 -28.91 -5.53 -14.03
C MET A 1 -27.65 -5.33 -14.84
N ILE A 2 -27.36 -6.24 -15.78
CA ILE A 2 -26.21 -6.10 -16.69
C ILE A 2 -26.62 -5.17 -17.84
N LYS A 3 -25.80 -4.17 -18.16
CA LYS A 3 -26.07 -3.23 -19.26
C LYS A 3 -25.86 -3.97 -20.61
N ILE A 4 -26.90 -4.03 -21.43
CA ILE A 4 -26.85 -4.61 -22.78
C ILE A 4 -26.58 -3.47 -23.76
N TYR A 5 -25.48 -3.55 -24.50
CA TYR A 5 -25.14 -2.60 -25.56
C TYR A 5 -25.63 -3.14 -26.90
N THR A 6 -26.43 -2.34 -27.60
CA THR A 6 -26.96 -2.69 -28.93
C THR A 6 -26.19 -2.01 -30.07
N ASP A 7 -25.36 -1.03 -29.75
CA ASP A 7 -24.48 -0.34 -30.68
C ASP A 7 -23.03 -0.78 -30.47
N VAL A 8 -22.36 -1.15 -31.56
CA VAL A 8 -20.98 -1.65 -31.51
C VAL A 8 -20.02 -0.51 -31.14
N ALA A 9 -20.23 0.71 -31.63
CA ALA A 9 -19.36 1.83 -31.31
C ALA A 9 -19.47 2.24 -29.82
N GLU A 10 -20.68 2.23 -29.24
CA GLU A 10 -20.90 2.41 -27.80
C GLU A 10 -20.26 1.25 -27.00
N ALA A 11 -20.41 0.01 -27.46
CA ALA A 11 -19.81 -1.16 -26.80
C ALA A 11 -18.27 -1.07 -26.79
N GLU A 12 -17.64 -0.70 -27.91
CA GLU A 12 -16.19 -0.51 -27.99
C GLU A 12 -15.70 0.59 -27.06
N GLN A 13 -16.40 1.73 -27.01
CA GLN A 13 -16.03 2.86 -26.16
C GLN A 13 -16.25 2.61 -24.66
N THR A 14 -16.91 1.52 -24.27
CA THR A 14 -17.25 1.20 -22.88
C THR A 14 -16.62 -0.09 -22.39
N VAL A 15 -16.78 -1.19 -23.12
CA VAL A 15 -16.28 -2.54 -22.78
C VAL A 15 -14.77 -2.65 -22.99
N LEU A 16 -14.23 -1.96 -24.00
CA LEU A 16 -12.79 -2.02 -24.32
C LEU A 16 -11.98 -0.92 -23.63
N ARG A 17 -12.57 -0.12 -22.73
CA ARG A 17 -11.83 0.77 -21.82
C ARG A 17 -11.14 -0.05 -20.74
N ARG A 18 -10.14 -0.83 -21.13
CA ARG A 18 -9.14 -1.29 -20.20
C ARG A 18 -8.39 -0.05 -19.75
N ARG A 19 -8.70 0.47 -18.57
CA ARG A 19 -7.81 1.43 -17.90
C ARG A 19 -6.48 0.71 -17.74
N LEU A 20 -5.50 1.12 -18.54
CA LEU A 20 -4.14 0.68 -18.32
C LEU A 20 -3.70 1.28 -16.97
N PHE A 21 -2.83 0.58 -16.24
CA PHE A 21 -2.27 1.12 -14.99
C PHE A 21 -1.59 2.49 -15.21
N GLU A 22 -1.19 2.77 -16.44
CA GLU A 22 -0.58 4.01 -16.92
C GLU A 22 -1.56 5.19 -16.99
N ASP A 23 -2.88 4.94 -17.04
CA ASP A 23 -3.93 5.97 -17.08
C ASP A 23 -4.44 6.38 -15.68
N VAL A 24 -3.74 5.97 -14.61
CA VAL A 24 -4.14 6.31 -13.24
C VAL A 24 -3.80 7.77 -12.97
N SER A 25 -4.77 8.64 -13.24
CA SER A 25 -4.81 9.98 -12.67
C SER A 25 -4.82 9.86 -11.15
N VAL A 26 -3.75 10.34 -10.51
CA VAL A 26 -3.69 10.45 -9.06
C VAL A 26 -4.44 11.69 -8.59
N ALA A 27 -5.00 11.61 -7.37
CA ALA A 27 -5.64 12.76 -6.76
C ALA A 27 -4.64 13.93 -6.59
N PRO A 28 -5.07 15.20 -6.72
CA PRO A 28 -4.17 16.36 -6.62
C PRO A 28 -3.27 16.38 -5.37
N PRO A 29 -3.74 16.00 -4.15
CA PRO A 29 -2.87 15.95 -2.98
C PRO A 29 -1.74 14.93 -3.11
N VAL A 30 -1.98 13.81 -3.79
CA VAL A 30 -0.98 12.77 -4.05
C VAL A 30 0.04 13.29 -5.05
N GLN A 31 -0.42 13.93 -6.13
CA GLN A 31 0.50 14.55 -7.10
C GLN A 31 1.38 15.63 -6.44
N ALA A 32 0.80 16.48 -5.59
CA ALA A 32 1.57 17.49 -4.87
C ALA A 32 2.63 16.89 -3.94
N SER A 33 2.35 15.74 -3.31
CA SER A 33 3.34 15.02 -2.50
C SER A 33 4.42 14.37 -3.38
N LEU A 34 4.06 13.77 -4.52
CA LEU A 34 5.04 13.25 -5.48
C LEU A 34 5.96 14.35 -5.99
N ASP A 35 5.39 15.51 -6.35
CA ASP A 35 6.14 16.66 -6.84
C ASP A 35 7.11 17.19 -5.78
N ARG A 36 6.67 17.25 -4.52
CA ARG A 36 7.49 17.70 -3.38
C ARG A 36 8.67 16.78 -3.11
N MET A 37 8.46 15.46 -3.19
CA MET A 37 9.45 14.45 -2.78
C MET A 37 10.38 14.05 -3.93
N PHE A 38 9.84 13.89 -5.13
CA PHE A 38 10.54 13.30 -6.26
C PHE A 38 10.78 14.28 -7.41
N GLY A 39 10.11 15.43 -7.41
CA GLY A 39 10.22 16.48 -8.41
C GLY A 39 8.95 16.66 -9.24
N ALA A 40 8.73 17.87 -9.76
CA ALA A 40 7.51 18.24 -10.46
C ALA A 40 7.21 17.34 -11.67
N GLY A 41 5.96 16.87 -11.76
CA GLY A 41 5.50 16.00 -12.84
C GLY A 41 5.92 14.54 -12.69
N THR A 42 6.47 14.14 -11.53
CA THR A 42 6.81 12.75 -11.28
C THR A 42 5.55 11.90 -11.24
N THR A 43 5.53 10.87 -12.07
CA THR A 43 4.47 9.84 -12.05
C THR A 43 4.70 8.86 -10.91
N PRO A 44 3.64 8.17 -10.42
CA PRO A 44 3.81 7.12 -9.42
C PRO A 44 4.82 6.03 -9.81
N SER A 45 4.83 5.60 -11.08
CA SER A 45 5.78 4.59 -11.56
C SER A 45 7.23 5.07 -11.44
N GLN A 46 7.51 6.30 -11.83
CA GLN A 46 8.86 6.88 -11.72
C GLN A 46 9.30 7.04 -10.26
N ALA A 47 8.39 7.42 -9.36
CA ALA A 47 8.68 7.47 -7.94
C ALA A 47 9.03 6.08 -7.38
N VAL A 48 8.27 5.05 -7.76
CA VAL A 48 8.54 3.65 -7.36
C VAL A 48 9.90 3.18 -7.88
N ASP A 49 10.21 3.41 -9.16
CA ASP A 49 11.49 3.03 -9.75
C ASP A 49 12.67 3.67 -9.00
N ARG A 50 12.51 4.95 -8.62
CA ARG A 50 13.50 5.68 -7.83
C ARG A 50 13.66 5.13 -6.41
N ILE A 51 12.56 4.88 -5.70
CA ILE A 51 12.58 4.29 -4.35
C ILE A 51 13.31 2.94 -4.40
N ILE A 52 12.96 2.06 -5.35
CA ILE A 52 13.59 0.74 -5.51
C ILE A 52 15.09 0.88 -5.80
N ALA A 53 15.48 1.79 -6.70
CA ALA A 53 16.89 2.02 -7.02
C ALA A 53 17.69 2.51 -5.81
N GLU A 54 17.12 3.43 -5.03
CA GLU A 54 17.75 3.98 -3.83
C GLU A 54 17.84 2.94 -2.71
N VAL A 55 16.79 2.14 -2.48
CA VAL A 55 16.83 1.04 -1.48
C VAL A 55 17.85 -0.02 -1.89
N ARG A 56 17.97 -0.35 -3.18
CA ARG A 56 19.02 -1.29 -3.65
C ARG A 56 20.43 -0.76 -3.44
N ARG A 57 20.62 0.56 -3.56
CA ARG A 57 21.93 1.22 -3.43
C ARG A 57 22.32 1.47 -1.97
N ASP A 58 21.37 1.98 -1.19
CA ASP A 58 21.63 2.55 0.14
C ASP A 58 21.03 1.71 1.29
N GLY A 59 20.24 0.67 0.97
CA GLY A 59 19.66 -0.25 1.95
C GLY A 59 18.80 0.45 3.00
N ASP A 60 19.02 0.07 4.26
CA ASP A 60 18.28 0.56 5.43
C ASP A 60 18.35 2.09 5.60
N ALA A 61 19.44 2.72 5.14
CA ALA A 61 19.55 4.18 5.20
C ALA A 61 18.51 4.87 4.31
N ALA A 62 18.16 4.28 3.15
CA ALA A 62 17.06 4.77 2.34
C ALA A 62 15.71 4.52 3.02
N LEU A 63 15.52 3.37 3.68
CA LEU A 63 14.29 3.07 4.41
C LEU A 63 14.04 4.08 5.53
N SER A 64 15.03 4.34 6.39
CA SER A 64 14.92 5.35 7.46
C SER A 64 14.68 6.76 6.92
N ARG A 65 15.26 7.10 5.75
CA ARG A 65 14.97 8.38 5.07
C ARG A 65 13.51 8.46 4.63
N TYR A 66 12.99 7.44 3.98
CA TYR A 66 11.63 7.44 3.47
C TYR A 66 10.57 7.41 4.59
N SER A 67 10.80 6.69 5.69
CA SER A 67 9.92 6.75 6.87
C SER A 67 9.80 8.19 7.41
N ARG A 68 10.92 8.91 7.48
CA ARG A 68 10.91 10.32 7.91
C ARG A 68 10.19 11.22 6.91
N GLU A 69 10.47 11.08 5.62
CA GLU A 69 9.95 12.00 4.60
C GLU A 69 8.48 11.76 4.24
N ILE A 70 8.03 10.51 4.27
CA ILE A 70 6.65 10.11 3.92
C ILE A 70 5.75 10.15 5.16
N GLU A 71 6.19 9.52 6.25
CA GLU A 71 5.36 9.29 7.43
C GLU A 71 5.67 10.28 8.57
N GLY A 72 6.78 11.04 8.46
CA GLY A 72 7.21 11.95 9.51
C GLY A 72 7.84 11.24 10.71
N VAL A 73 8.21 9.96 10.57
CA VAL A 73 8.68 9.11 11.68
C VAL A 73 10.18 8.85 11.55
N GLU A 74 10.92 9.17 12.62
CA GLU A 74 12.29 8.70 12.80
C GLU A 74 12.25 7.29 13.40
N LEU A 75 12.86 6.32 12.72
CA LEU A 75 12.93 4.93 13.20
C LEU A 75 14.22 4.71 13.97
N ASP A 76 14.10 4.25 15.22
CA ASP A 76 15.23 3.75 16.00
C ASP A 76 15.67 2.36 15.53
N ALA A 77 14.72 1.54 15.07
CA ALA A 77 14.95 0.22 14.49
C ALA A 77 13.89 -0.07 13.41
N ILE A 78 14.29 -0.81 12.37
CA ILE A 78 13.37 -1.28 11.33
C ILE A 78 12.56 -2.49 11.83
N VAL A 79 13.20 -3.36 12.62
CA VAL A 79 12.57 -4.57 13.14
C VAL A 79 11.96 -4.26 14.51
N VAL A 80 10.65 -4.47 14.64
CA VAL A 80 9.95 -4.38 15.93
C VAL A 80 10.47 -5.50 16.84
N SER A 81 10.85 -5.14 18.07
CA SER A 81 11.36 -6.11 19.03
C SER A 81 10.27 -7.03 19.57
N HIS A 82 10.64 -8.24 19.98
CA HIS A 82 9.70 -9.16 20.65
C HIS A 82 9.09 -8.55 21.91
N ALA A 83 9.88 -7.74 22.65
CA ALA A 83 9.41 -7.07 23.85
C ALA A 83 8.30 -6.04 23.54
N GLU A 84 8.43 -5.27 22.46
CA GLU A 84 7.39 -4.34 22.02
C GLU A 84 6.13 -5.07 21.57
N ILE A 85 6.28 -6.20 20.88
CA ILE A 85 5.15 -7.06 20.46
C ILE A 85 4.42 -7.60 21.69
N ASP A 86 5.14 -8.15 22.66
CA ASP A 86 4.56 -8.69 23.89
C ASP A 86 3.87 -7.59 24.70
N ALA A 87 4.49 -6.42 24.82
CA ALA A 87 3.92 -5.27 25.51
C ALA A 87 2.64 -4.77 24.84
N ALA A 88 2.61 -4.73 23.49
CA ALA A 88 1.40 -4.37 22.75
C ALA A 88 0.29 -5.40 22.94
N TYR A 89 0.63 -6.70 22.92
CA TYR A 89 -0.33 -7.77 23.14
C TYR A 89 -0.98 -7.71 24.54
N GLN A 90 -0.17 -7.43 25.57
CA GLN A 90 -0.64 -7.31 26.96
C GLN A 90 -1.57 -6.12 27.20
N GLN A 91 -1.54 -5.10 26.33
CA GLN A 91 -2.43 -3.93 26.41
C GLN A 91 -3.82 -4.19 25.82
N LEU A 92 -4.03 -5.31 25.14
CA LEU A 92 -5.31 -5.62 24.51
C LEU A 92 -6.31 -6.18 25.52
N GLU A 93 -7.58 -5.84 25.34
CA GLU A 93 -8.66 -6.41 26.13
C GLU A 93 -8.81 -7.91 25.85
N PRO A 94 -9.05 -8.75 26.88
CA PRO A 94 -9.17 -10.20 26.70
C PRO A 94 -10.21 -10.62 25.65
N ALA A 95 -11.34 -9.90 25.58
CA ALA A 95 -12.40 -10.18 24.60
C ALA A 95 -11.93 -9.96 23.15
N LEU A 96 -11.06 -8.96 22.91
CA LEU A 96 -10.49 -8.70 21.59
C LEU A 96 -9.50 -9.81 21.22
N ILE A 97 -8.69 -10.27 22.17
CA ILE A 97 -7.76 -11.39 21.97
C ILE A 97 -8.52 -12.66 21.58
N ASP A 98 -9.61 -12.98 22.28
CA ASP A 98 -10.43 -14.14 21.98
C ASP A 98 -11.08 -14.05 20.59
N ALA A 99 -11.57 -12.87 20.21
CA ALA A 99 -12.12 -12.63 18.87
C ALA A 99 -11.07 -12.84 17.75
N LEU A 100 -9.85 -12.33 17.95
CA LEU A 100 -8.74 -12.50 17.00
C LEU A 100 -8.31 -13.97 16.89
N ARG A 101 -8.26 -14.72 18.00
CA ARG A 101 -7.95 -16.16 18.00
C ARG A 101 -9.00 -16.98 17.26
N LEU A 102 -10.28 -16.67 17.45
CA LEU A 102 -11.36 -17.28 16.69
C LEU A 102 -11.19 -17.03 15.18
N ALA A 103 -11.00 -15.77 14.79
CA ALA A 103 -10.80 -15.40 13.38
C ALA A 103 -9.59 -16.12 12.76
N ALA A 104 -8.47 -16.18 13.47
CA ALA A 104 -7.27 -16.89 13.02
C ALA A 104 -7.55 -18.39 12.78
N GLY A 105 -8.25 -19.05 13.70
CA GLY A 105 -8.60 -20.47 13.55
C GLY A 105 -9.54 -20.74 12.37
N GLU A 106 -10.50 -19.85 12.13
CA GLU A 106 -11.42 -19.96 10.97
C GLU A 106 -10.70 -19.77 9.63
N ILE A 107 -9.80 -18.78 9.56
CA ILE A 107 -8.96 -18.54 8.38
C ILE A 107 -8.07 -19.76 8.12
N GLU A 108 -7.39 -20.28 9.15
CA GLU A 108 -6.52 -21.44 9.01
C GLU A 108 -7.30 -22.68 8.53
N ARG A 109 -8.46 -22.93 9.13
CA ARG A 109 -9.33 -24.06 8.77
C ARG A 109 -9.80 -24.01 7.31
N PHE A 110 -10.05 -22.81 6.79
CA PHE A 110 -10.41 -22.63 5.38
C PHE A 110 -9.22 -22.91 4.46
N HIS A 111 -8.04 -22.34 4.76
CA HIS A 111 -6.86 -22.44 3.89
C HIS A 111 -6.18 -23.82 3.92
N ARG A 112 -6.44 -24.65 4.93
CA ARG A 112 -5.89 -26.01 5.02
C ARG A 112 -6.64 -27.03 4.15
N LYS A 113 -7.85 -26.70 3.70
CA LYS A 113 -8.67 -27.57 2.84
C LYS A 113 -8.36 -27.35 1.37
#